data_AF-A0A9B0C8M1-F1
#
_entry.id   AF-A0A9B0C8M1-F1
#
_cell.length_a   1.000
_cell.length_b   1.000
_cell.length_c   1.000
_cell.angle_alpha   90.00
_cell.angle_beta   90.00
_cell.angle_gamma   90.00
#
_symmetry.space_group_name_H-M   'P 1'
#
loop_
_entity.id
_entity.type
_entity.pdbx_description
1 polymer ?
#
loop_
_entity_poly.entity_id
_entity_poly.type
_entity_poly.pdbx_seq_one_letter_code
_entity_poly.pdbx_strand_id
1 'polypeptide(L)'
;MSKSENFIKKGTTILTAKPFAYVLCSKYKNVRCDYCFKSGKLFRCSACQYVYYCNQSCQQMSWPMHSKECARLKKFSPWGISNVARLMARIIIKLNQGGDEERGYYNETNYRKFKDLMSHCSEIKKDEKKMEHFVCLCNVLHKFLEDMPIPSTAELLGIYGRITINSFSIFNLDMNIGVGIYLGPSILDHSCKPNAVATFEGTTINVKAIEDLPSLDLSQIRIPYIDVIKTAGDRRAELQSSYYFWCDCEKCEKPEPMAEAAACPNKLCTYPCDPNADLCEKCNTKFPENFKEIFDEISEFTAYHLENMKNIAYLDVSKMCLSRQEGILHPLNVQYVQTLQTAFDSSINLQHWEEAESYAKKLINGYLAYYGEIHPSTGILYLSIGKLEVYLKKLKQAIKTLRKASLILTITHGAQHSVIVENLKPLLYQATIEDFSES
;
A
#
# COMPACT_ATOMS: atom_id res chain seq x y z
N MET A 1 39.34 -17.38 -5.37
CA MET A 1 38.03 -17.43 -6.07
C MET A 1 37.44 -16.03 -6.01
N SER A 2 37.05 -15.49 -7.16
CA SER A 2 36.90 -14.05 -7.47
C SER A 2 35.61 -13.42 -6.94
N LYS A 3 35.69 -12.13 -6.56
CA LYS A 3 34.62 -11.24 -6.05
C LYS A 3 33.51 -10.89 -7.08
N SER A 4 33.02 -11.85 -7.86
CA SER A 4 32.02 -11.62 -8.93
C SER A 4 30.75 -12.45 -8.79
N GLU A 5 30.53 -13.14 -7.67
CA GLU A 5 29.29 -13.90 -7.45
C GLU A 5 28.27 -13.04 -6.67
N ASN A 6 27.27 -12.58 -7.43
CA ASN A 6 25.93 -12.13 -7.01
C ASN A 6 25.62 -10.62 -6.96
N PHE A 7 26.24 -9.78 -7.78
CA PHE A 7 25.67 -8.44 -8.04
C PHE A 7 24.21 -8.53 -8.51
N ILE A 8 23.31 -7.83 -7.84
CA ILE A 8 21.87 -7.86 -8.13
C ILE A 8 21.50 -6.56 -8.82
N LYS A 9 21.10 -6.65 -10.10
CA LYS A 9 20.59 -5.50 -10.82
C LYS A 9 19.22 -5.08 -10.29
N LYS A 10 18.93 -3.79 -10.31
CA LYS A 10 17.57 -3.28 -10.10
C LYS A 10 16.58 -3.98 -11.02
N GLY A 11 15.43 -4.33 -10.48
CA GLY A 11 14.36 -5.09 -11.14
C GLY A 11 14.47 -6.61 -10.99
N THR A 12 15.59 -7.12 -10.46
CA THR A 12 15.74 -8.54 -10.12
C THR A 12 14.72 -8.92 -9.04
N THR A 13 14.04 -10.05 -9.25
CA THR A 13 13.17 -10.64 -8.23
C THR A 13 14.03 -11.30 -7.16
N ILE A 14 13.91 -10.80 -5.93
CA ILE A 14 14.62 -11.29 -4.75
C ILE A 14 13.85 -12.48 -4.15
N LEU A 15 12.54 -12.34 -3.97
CA LEU A 15 11.67 -13.36 -3.40
C LEU A 15 10.34 -13.43 -4.15
N THR A 16 9.80 -14.64 -4.28
CA THR A 16 8.41 -14.87 -4.71
C THR A 16 7.77 -15.87 -3.75
N ALA A 17 6.57 -15.59 -3.28
CA ALA A 17 5.86 -16.51 -2.39
C ALA A 17 4.34 -16.49 -2.61
N LYS A 18 3.71 -17.65 -2.34
CA LYS A 18 2.26 -17.75 -2.17
C LYS A 18 1.90 -17.48 -0.71
N PRO A 19 0.68 -16.99 -0.43
CA PRO A 19 0.25 -16.70 0.93
C PRO A 19 0.00 -18.00 1.68
N PHE A 20 0.42 -18.04 2.94
CA PHE A 20 0.04 -19.07 3.91
C PHE A 20 -1.46 -19.05 4.16
N ALA A 21 -2.02 -17.86 4.37
CA ALA A 21 -3.44 -17.60 4.47
C ALA A 21 -3.71 -16.19 3.95
N TYR A 22 -4.88 -15.96 3.36
CA TYR A 22 -5.27 -14.67 2.81
C TYR A 22 -6.79 -14.54 2.78
N VAL A 23 -7.30 -13.31 2.73
CA VAL A 23 -8.73 -12.99 2.58
C VAL A 23 -8.94 -11.76 1.72
N LEU A 24 -9.99 -11.80 0.89
CA LEU A 24 -10.42 -10.66 0.09
C LEU A 24 -11.06 -9.61 1.02
N CYS A 25 -10.76 -8.33 0.80
CA CYS A 25 -11.40 -7.24 1.52
C CYS A 25 -12.91 -7.26 1.31
N SER A 26 -13.66 -7.07 2.40
CA SER A 26 -15.12 -7.15 2.39
C SER A 26 -15.81 -6.23 1.38
N LYS A 27 -15.25 -5.06 1.08
CA LYS A 27 -15.74 -4.12 0.07
C LYS A 27 -15.69 -4.64 -1.38
N TYR A 28 -14.95 -5.71 -1.65
CA TYR A 28 -14.79 -6.27 -3.01
C TYR A 28 -15.47 -7.63 -3.23
N LYS A 29 -16.22 -8.16 -2.25
CA LYS A 29 -16.77 -9.53 -2.28
C LYS A 29 -17.55 -9.89 -3.53
N ASN A 30 -18.28 -8.94 -4.11
CA ASN A 30 -19.14 -9.13 -5.28
C ASN A 30 -18.53 -8.66 -6.60
N VAL A 31 -17.32 -8.08 -6.57
CA VAL A 31 -16.64 -7.53 -7.76
C VAL A 31 -15.28 -8.17 -8.02
N ARG A 32 -14.77 -8.98 -7.09
CA ARG A 32 -13.55 -9.77 -7.24
C ARG A 32 -13.75 -11.22 -6.80
N CYS A 33 -13.00 -12.12 -7.44
CA CYS A 33 -12.98 -13.52 -7.06
C CYS A 33 -12.34 -13.72 -5.67
N ASP A 34 -12.97 -14.50 -4.78
CA ASP A 34 -12.49 -14.77 -3.42
C ASP A 34 -11.20 -15.62 -3.37
N TYR A 35 -10.84 -16.26 -4.49
CA TYR A 35 -9.61 -17.06 -4.63
C TYR A 35 -8.47 -16.28 -5.29
N CYS A 36 -8.63 -15.86 -6.56
CA CYS A 36 -7.53 -15.23 -7.32
C CYS A 36 -7.52 -13.70 -7.26
N PHE A 37 -8.54 -13.09 -6.64
CA PHE A 37 -8.76 -11.65 -6.53
C PHE A 37 -8.92 -10.86 -7.85
N LYS A 38 -8.92 -11.54 -9.01
CA LYS A 38 -9.23 -10.92 -10.29
C LYS A 38 -10.68 -10.43 -10.32
N SER A 39 -10.90 -9.27 -10.92
CA SER A 39 -12.23 -8.75 -11.27
C SER A 39 -12.74 -9.39 -12.56
N GLY A 40 -14.04 -9.22 -12.85
CA GLY A 40 -14.66 -9.70 -14.08
C GLY A 40 -16.02 -10.34 -13.82
N LYS A 41 -16.42 -11.26 -14.70
CA LYS A 41 -17.64 -12.06 -14.51
C LYS A 41 -17.44 -13.04 -13.37
N LEU A 42 -18.36 -13.05 -12.41
CA LEU A 42 -18.27 -13.85 -11.21
C LEU A 42 -19.50 -14.72 -10.99
N PHE A 43 -19.26 -15.89 -10.39
CA PHE A 43 -20.28 -16.87 -10.03
C PHE A 43 -20.31 -17.03 -8.51
N ARG A 44 -21.50 -16.86 -7.94
CA ARG A 44 -21.73 -16.95 -6.50
C ARG A 44 -21.73 -18.42 -6.06
N CYS A 45 -21.09 -18.72 -4.94
CA CYS A 45 -21.23 -20.04 -4.31
C CYS A 45 -22.69 -20.28 -3.93
N SER A 46 -23.31 -21.34 -4.45
CA SER A 46 -24.74 -21.63 -4.25
C SER A 46 -25.09 -21.97 -2.80
N ALA A 47 -24.15 -22.56 -2.06
CA ALA A 47 -24.37 -23.01 -0.69
C ALA A 47 -24.38 -21.86 0.31
N CYS A 48 -23.33 -21.03 0.34
CA CYS A 48 -23.22 -19.92 1.31
C CYS A 48 -23.76 -18.58 0.80
N GLN A 49 -23.84 -18.40 -0.52
CA GLN A 49 -24.19 -17.14 -1.17
C GLN A 49 -23.33 -15.93 -0.78
N TYR A 50 -22.15 -16.18 -0.21
CA TYR A 50 -21.28 -15.17 0.37
C TYR A 50 -20.04 -14.86 -0.50
N VAL A 51 -19.40 -15.91 -1.02
CA VAL A 51 -18.18 -15.80 -1.84
C VAL A 51 -18.49 -15.96 -3.32
N TYR A 52 -17.63 -15.38 -4.15
CA TYR A 52 -17.76 -15.32 -5.59
C TYR A 52 -16.48 -15.80 -6.28
N TYR A 53 -16.62 -16.51 -7.40
CA TYR A 53 -15.51 -17.10 -8.13
C TYR A 53 -15.50 -16.72 -9.60
N CYS A 54 -14.31 -16.62 -10.17
CA CYS A 54 -14.11 -16.33 -11.59
C CYS A 54 -14.68 -17.44 -12.50
N ASN A 55 -14.51 -18.69 -12.08
CA ASN A 55 -14.90 -19.91 -12.79
C ASN A 55 -14.82 -21.12 -11.84
N GLN A 56 -15.13 -22.31 -12.36
CA GLN A 56 -15.10 -23.57 -11.61
C GLN A 56 -13.70 -23.92 -11.05
N SER A 57 -12.62 -23.58 -11.77
CA SER A 57 -11.25 -23.82 -11.29
C SER A 57 -10.93 -22.99 -10.04
N CYS A 58 -11.27 -21.69 -10.06
CA CYS A 58 -11.18 -20.82 -8.87
C CYS A 58 -11.95 -21.41 -7.67
N GLN A 59 -13.15 -21.96 -7.89
CA GLN A 59 -13.96 -22.58 -6.84
C GLN A 59 -13.32 -23.86 -6.29
N GLN A 60 -12.84 -24.75 -7.17
CA GLN A 60 -12.18 -26.00 -6.78
C GLN A 60 -10.91 -25.75 -5.97
N MET A 61 -10.08 -24.81 -6.41
CA MET A 61 -8.84 -24.46 -5.71
C MET A 61 -9.08 -23.79 -4.35
N SER A 62 -10.19 -23.08 -4.20
CA SER A 62 -10.61 -22.49 -2.92
C SER A 62 -11.23 -23.52 -1.98
N TRP A 63 -11.79 -24.62 -2.50
CA TRP A 63 -12.61 -25.58 -1.76
C TRP A 63 -11.96 -26.17 -0.51
N PRO A 64 -10.66 -26.55 -0.48
CA PRO A 64 -10.03 -27.11 0.73
C PRO A 64 -10.19 -26.22 1.97
N MET A 65 -10.13 -24.90 1.77
CA MET A 65 -10.38 -23.90 2.81
C MET A 65 -11.87 -23.53 2.88
N HIS A 66 -12.47 -23.18 1.73
CA HIS A 66 -13.83 -22.67 1.68
C HIS A 66 -14.85 -23.66 2.24
N SER A 67 -14.72 -24.96 1.99
CA SER A 67 -15.66 -25.97 2.51
C SER A 67 -15.78 -25.92 4.03
N LYS A 68 -14.71 -25.53 4.74
CA LYS A 68 -14.67 -25.44 6.21
C LYS A 68 -15.33 -24.16 6.73
N GLU A 69 -15.35 -23.08 5.93
CA GLU A 69 -16.02 -21.81 6.28
C GLU A 69 -17.41 -21.65 5.63
N CYS A 70 -17.78 -22.46 4.62
CA CYS A 70 -18.95 -22.24 3.76
C CYS A 70 -20.26 -22.14 4.55
N ALA A 71 -20.57 -23.15 5.37
CA ALA A 71 -21.79 -23.16 6.19
C ALA A 71 -21.80 -22.02 7.23
N ARG A 72 -20.64 -21.66 7.77
CA ARG A 72 -20.47 -20.60 8.77
C ARG A 72 -20.66 -19.20 8.17
N LEU A 73 -20.09 -18.97 6.98
CA LEU A 73 -20.30 -17.74 6.22
C LEU A 73 -21.78 -17.51 5.88
N LYS A 74 -22.54 -18.58 5.61
CA LYS A 74 -24.00 -18.50 5.41
C LYS A 74 -24.70 -17.92 6.65
N LYS A 75 -24.34 -18.38 7.85
CA LYS A 75 -24.92 -17.91 9.13
C LYS A 75 -24.56 -16.46 9.46
N PHE A 76 -23.41 -15.99 8.98
CA PHE A 76 -22.95 -14.61 9.17
C PHE A 76 -23.50 -13.63 8.14
N SER A 77 -24.20 -14.09 7.09
CA SER A 77 -24.87 -13.22 6.14
C SER A 77 -26.15 -12.61 6.76
N PRO A 78 -26.49 -11.32 6.55
CA PRO A 78 -25.82 -10.35 5.69
C PRO A 78 -24.71 -9.54 6.38
N TRP A 79 -24.63 -9.57 7.71
CA TRP A 79 -23.73 -8.74 8.53
C TRP A 79 -22.24 -8.92 8.22
N GLY A 80 -21.86 -10.12 7.80
CA GLY A 80 -20.51 -10.49 7.42
C GLY A 80 -19.58 -10.72 8.60
N ILE A 81 -18.33 -11.05 8.26
CA ILE A 81 -17.23 -11.24 9.20
C ILE A 81 -16.12 -10.27 8.82
N SER A 82 -15.44 -9.68 9.82
CA SER A 82 -14.31 -8.77 9.56
C SER A 82 -13.17 -9.52 8.85
N ASN A 83 -12.37 -8.79 8.06
CA ASN A 83 -11.26 -9.42 7.32
C ASN A 83 -10.27 -10.10 8.29
N VAL A 84 -9.98 -9.45 9.42
CA VAL A 84 -9.06 -9.99 10.45
C VAL A 84 -9.64 -11.26 11.09
N ALA A 85 -10.92 -11.26 11.48
CA ALA A 85 -11.55 -12.45 12.06
C ALA A 85 -11.59 -13.62 11.06
N ARG A 86 -11.90 -13.37 9.78
CA ARG A 86 -11.89 -14.40 8.74
C ARG A 86 -10.49 -14.93 8.47
N LEU A 87 -9.48 -14.06 8.44
CA LEU A 87 -8.07 -14.46 8.27
C LEU A 87 -7.62 -15.34 9.44
N MET A 88 -7.92 -14.92 10.67
CA MET A 88 -7.60 -15.68 11.89
C MET A 88 -8.30 -17.04 11.91
N ALA A 89 -9.57 -17.11 11.51
CA ALA A 89 -10.30 -18.37 11.36
C ALA A 89 -9.64 -19.29 10.32
N ARG A 90 -9.24 -18.77 9.14
CA ARG A 90 -8.53 -19.54 8.11
C ARG A 90 -7.19 -20.07 8.61
N ILE A 91 -6.46 -19.28 9.41
CA ILE A 91 -5.20 -19.72 10.03
C ILE A 91 -5.46 -20.83 11.04
N ILE A 92 -6.43 -20.69 11.95
CA ILE A 92 -6.78 -21.74 12.93
C ILE A 92 -7.15 -23.04 12.22
N ILE A 93 -8.01 -22.97 11.19
CA ILE A 93 -8.39 -24.13 10.38
C ILE A 93 -7.16 -24.79 9.76
N LYS A 94 -6.25 -23.99 9.19
CA LYS A 94 -5.04 -24.49 8.54
C LYS A 94 -4.08 -25.14 9.53
N LEU A 95 -3.88 -24.55 10.71
CA LEU A 95 -3.05 -25.13 11.77
C LEU A 95 -3.63 -26.45 12.29
N ASN A 96 -4.95 -26.55 12.46
CA ASN A 96 -5.62 -27.80 12.83
C ASN A 96 -5.48 -28.91 11.77
N GLN A 97 -5.06 -28.57 10.55
CA GLN A 97 -4.85 -29.50 9.44
C GLN A 97 -3.36 -29.80 9.19
N GLY A 98 -2.47 -29.52 10.16
CA GLY A 98 -1.02 -29.74 10.06
C GLY A 98 -0.28 -28.63 9.29
N GLY A 99 -0.91 -27.48 9.10
CA GLY A 99 -0.29 -26.33 8.43
C GLY A 99 0.83 -25.67 9.24
N ASP A 100 1.01 -26.04 10.51
CA ASP A 100 2.14 -25.60 11.34
C ASP A 100 3.49 -26.08 10.79
N GLU A 101 3.50 -27.18 10.03
CA GLU A 101 4.69 -27.73 9.37
C GLU A 101 4.98 -27.10 7.99
N GLU A 102 4.08 -26.26 7.46
CA GLU A 102 4.26 -25.59 6.17
C GLU A 102 5.47 -24.64 6.20
N ARG A 103 6.36 -24.79 5.20
CA ARG A 103 7.59 -24.03 5.08
C ARG A 103 7.47 -22.96 4.01
N GLY A 104 7.65 -21.71 4.40
CA GLY A 104 7.89 -20.60 3.47
C GLY A 104 9.37 -20.36 3.30
N TYR A 105 9.91 -20.81 2.18
CA TYR A 105 11.31 -20.62 1.83
C TYR A 105 11.58 -19.15 1.48
N TYR A 106 12.71 -18.64 1.96
CA TYR A 106 13.25 -17.34 1.57
C TYR A 106 14.63 -17.45 0.91
N ASN A 107 15.18 -18.66 0.82
CA ASN A 107 16.23 -19.03 -0.12
C ASN A 107 16.20 -20.56 -0.30
N GLU A 108 17.20 -21.13 -0.97
CA GLU A 108 17.22 -22.57 -1.30
C GLU A 108 17.18 -23.49 -0.08
N THR A 109 17.74 -23.07 1.05
CA THR A 109 17.91 -23.93 2.24
C THR A 109 17.13 -23.45 3.45
N ASN A 110 16.85 -22.16 3.55
CA ASN A 110 16.26 -21.53 4.72
C ASN A 110 14.79 -21.20 4.50
N TYR A 111 14.01 -21.42 5.55
CA TYR A 111 12.56 -21.24 5.55
C TYR A 111 12.08 -20.73 6.89
N ARG A 112 10.83 -20.26 6.91
CA ARG A 112 10.06 -19.98 8.13
C ARG A 112 8.79 -20.79 8.14
N LYS A 113 8.35 -21.18 9.33
CA LYS A 113 7.02 -21.70 9.62
C LYS A 113 6.18 -20.60 10.27
N PHE A 114 4.87 -20.83 10.40
CA PHE A 114 3.97 -19.87 11.03
C PHE A 114 4.39 -19.52 12.47
N LYS A 115 4.86 -20.52 13.24
CA LYS A 115 5.30 -20.31 14.63
C LYS A 115 6.50 -19.36 14.77
N ASP A 116 7.35 -19.30 13.74
CA ASP A 116 8.59 -18.51 13.73
C ASP A 116 8.33 -17.02 13.48
N LEU A 117 7.11 -16.64 13.10
CA LEU A 117 6.69 -15.26 12.91
C LEU A 117 6.69 -14.49 14.24
N MET A 118 7.15 -13.23 14.18
CA MET A 118 7.18 -12.33 15.34
C MET A 118 5.75 -12.05 15.82
N SER A 119 5.47 -12.21 17.11
CA SER A 119 4.13 -12.00 17.64
C SER A 119 3.96 -10.73 18.46
N HIS A 120 5.04 -10.17 19.01
CA HIS A 120 4.98 -9.05 19.97
C HIS A 120 3.91 -9.22 21.06
N CYS A 121 3.69 -10.46 21.53
CA CYS A 121 2.63 -10.72 22.52
C CYS A 121 2.87 -9.97 23.83
N SER A 122 4.13 -9.74 24.21
CA SER A 122 4.48 -9.03 25.44
C SER A 122 4.08 -7.56 25.37
N GLU A 123 4.28 -6.92 24.22
CA GLU A 123 3.88 -5.54 23.95
C GLU A 123 2.37 -5.43 23.78
N ILE A 124 1.75 -6.33 23.01
CA ILE A 124 0.30 -6.35 22.79
C ILE A 124 -0.46 -6.50 24.11
N LYS A 125 0.00 -7.33 25.05
CA LYS A 125 -0.65 -7.46 26.37
C LYS A 125 -0.73 -6.16 27.16
N LYS A 126 0.17 -5.20 26.88
CA LYS A 126 0.21 -3.88 27.52
C LYS A 126 -0.53 -2.82 26.69
N ASP A 127 -0.96 -3.15 25.48
CA ASP A 127 -1.68 -2.27 24.57
C ASP A 127 -3.19 -2.48 24.74
N GLU A 128 -3.83 -1.59 25.50
CA GLU A 128 -5.25 -1.68 25.84
C GLU A 128 -6.14 -1.79 24.61
N LYS A 129 -5.90 -0.94 23.58
CA LYS A 129 -6.71 -0.92 22.35
C LYS A 129 -6.59 -2.23 21.58
N LYS A 130 -5.38 -2.79 21.43
CA LYS A 130 -5.20 -4.08 20.74
C LYS A 130 -5.74 -5.24 21.57
N MET A 131 -5.71 -5.18 22.89
CA MET A 131 -6.32 -6.19 23.76
C MET A 131 -7.85 -6.15 23.71
N GLU A 132 -8.47 -4.98 23.71
CA GLU A 132 -9.92 -4.83 23.49
C GLU A 132 -10.34 -5.42 22.14
N HIS A 133 -9.59 -5.09 21.08
CA HIS A 133 -9.82 -5.66 19.75
C HIS A 133 -9.64 -7.19 19.75
N PHE A 134 -8.61 -7.71 20.41
CA PHE A 134 -8.38 -9.15 20.55
C PHE A 134 -9.53 -9.87 21.26
N VAL A 135 -10.06 -9.31 22.36
CA VAL A 135 -11.20 -9.88 23.09
C VAL A 135 -12.45 -9.90 22.21
N CYS A 136 -12.72 -8.82 21.47
CA CYS A 136 -13.82 -8.77 20.50
C CYS A 136 -13.67 -9.85 19.42
N LEU A 137 -12.46 -10.01 18.86
CA LEU A 137 -12.16 -11.05 17.88
C LEU A 137 -12.37 -12.45 18.44
N CYS A 138 -11.97 -12.73 19.68
CA CYS A 138 -12.20 -14.02 20.32
C CYS A 138 -13.69 -14.37 20.39
N ASN A 139 -14.56 -13.41 20.72
CA ASN A 139 -16.01 -13.62 20.75
C ASN A 139 -16.56 -13.96 19.35
N VAL A 140 -16.09 -13.24 18.33
CA VAL A 140 -16.46 -13.51 16.93
C VAL A 140 -15.98 -14.89 16.48
N LEU A 141 -14.76 -15.28 16.87
CA LEU A 141 -14.16 -16.57 16.49
C LEU A 141 -14.88 -17.75 17.14
N HIS A 142 -15.22 -17.67 18.43
CA HIS A 142 -16.01 -18.72 19.09
C HIS A 142 -17.37 -18.89 18.41
N LYS A 143 -18.04 -17.79 18.05
CA LYS A 143 -19.29 -17.83 17.29
C LYS A 143 -19.11 -18.33 15.86
N PHE A 144 -18.00 -18.03 15.20
CA PHE A 144 -17.76 -18.42 13.81
C PHE A 144 -17.33 -19.87 13.67
N LEU A 145 -16.39 -20.33 14.49
CA LEU A 145 -15.83 -21.68 14.44
C LEU A 145 -16.76 -22.73 15.05
N GLU A 146 -17.57 -22.35 16.04
CA GLU A 146 -18.56 -23.18 16.74
C GLU A 146 -17.97 -24.50 17.26
N ASP A 147 -18.22 -25.59 16.53
CA ASP A 147 -17.87 -26.97 16.80
C ASP A 147 -16.41 -27.34 16.43
N MET A 148 -15.66 -26.44 15.79
CA MET A 148 -14.27 -26.73 15.45
C MET A 148 -13.32 -26.56 16.63
N PRO A 149 -12.20 -27.30 16.70
CA PRO A 149 -11.19 -27.10 17.73
C PRO A 149 -10.66 -25.66 17.73
N ILE A 150 -10.84 -24.96 18.86
CA ILE A 150 -10.35 -23.60 19.08
C ILE A 150 -9.13 -23.69 20.00
N PRO A 151 -8.00 -23.05 19.67
CA PRO A 151 -6.82 -22.99 20.53
C PRO A 151 -7.10 -22.29 21.87
N SER A 152 -6.20 -22.48 22.83
CA SER A 152 -6.25 -21.73 24.09
C SER A 152 -6.16 -20.21 23.87
N THR A 153 -6.63 -19.41 24.82
CA THR A 153 -6.54 -17.94 24.75
C THR A 153 -5.10 -17.46 24.55
N ALA A 154 -4.11 -18.14 25.11
CA ALA A 154 -2.70 -17.82 24.94
C ALA A 154 -2.22 -18.05 23.49
N GLU A 155 -2.64 -19.16 22.88
CA GLU A 155 -2.34 -19.47 21.47
C GLU A 155 -3.08 -18.52 20.52
N LEU A 156 -4.35 -18.20 20.80
CA LEU A 156 -5.12 -17.21 20.05
C LEU A 156 -4.42 -15.84 20.08
N LEU A 157 -3.91 -15.40 21.24
CA LEU A 157 -3.13 -14.17 21.32
C LEU A 157 -1.84 -14.25 20.51
N GLY A 158 -1.20 -15.42 20.50
CA GLY A 158 -0.05 -15.70 19.63
C GLY A 158 -0.37 -15.56 18.14
N ILE A 159 -1.50 -16.10 17.69
CA ILE A 159 -1.98 -15.99 16.31
C ILE A 159 -2.33 -14.53 15.98
N TYR A 160 -3.06 -13.85 16.87
CA TYR A 160 -3.43 -12.44 16.71
C TYR A 160 -2.20 -11.53 16.58
N GLY A 161 -1.20 -11.74 17.42
CA GLY A 161 0.06 -11.00 17.36
C GLY A 161 0.78 -11.22 16.03
N ARG A 162 0.91 -12.48 15.57
CA ARG A 162 1.53 -12.78 14.27
C ARG A 162 0.78 -12.17 13.10
N ILE A 163 -0.56 -12.15 13.15
CA ILE A 163 -1.38 -11.47 12.15
C ILE A 163 -1.12 -9.97 12.18
N THR A 164 -1.11 -9.36 13.35
CA THR A 164 -0.94 -7.90 13.52
C THR A 164 0.42 -7.43 12.98
N ILE A 165 1.47 -8.22 13.19
CA ILE A 165 2.85 -7.82 12.89
C ILE A 165 3.30 -8.23 11.47
N ASN A 166 2.78 -9.33 10.92
CA ASN A 166 3.34 -9.94 9.70
C ASN A 166 2.36 -9.96 8.51
N SER A 167 1.21 -9.31 8.63
CA SER A 167 0.24 -9.22 7.53
C SER A 167 0.70 -8.26 6.44
N PHE A 168 0.60 -8.72 5.19
CA PHE A 168 0.80 -7.88 4.01
C PHE A 168 -0.56 -7.48 3.44
N SER A 169 -0.74 -6.20 3.17
CA SER A 169 -1.83 -5.72 2.32
C SER A 169 -1.56 -6.09 0.87
N ILE A 170 -2.53 -6.74 0.23
CA ILE A 170 -2.45 -7.23 -1.16
C ILE A 170 -3.03 -6.15 -2.06
N PHE A 171 -2.23 -5.66 -3.01
CA PHE A 171 -2.59 -4.54 -3.88
C PHE A 171 -2.86 -4.95 -5.33
N ASN A 172 -3.74 -4.19 -6.00
CA ASN A 172 -3.90 -4.22 -7.46
C ASN A 172 -4.10 -2.78 -7.96
N LEU A 173 -3.14 -2.26 -8.75
CA LEU A 173 -3.12 -0.87 -9.22
C LEU A 173 -3.34 0.14 -8.07
N ASP A 174 -2.53 0.04 -7.00
CA ASP A 174 -2.60 0.83 -5.75
C ASP A 174 -3.86 0.66 -4.87
N MET A 175 -4.84 -0.14 -5.28
CA MET A 175 -5.96 -0.49 -4.40
C MET A 175 -5.62 -1.67 -3.49
N ASN A 176 -5.73 -1.49 -2.17
CA ASN A 176 -5.68 -2.60 -1.22
C ASN A 176 -6.94 -3.46 -1.35
N ILE A 177 -6.79 -4.66 -1.91
CA ILE A 177 -7.86 -5.60 -2.24
C ILE A 177 -7.98 -6.77 -1.27
N GLY A 178 -7.00 -6.97 -0.39
CA GLY A 178 -7.04 -8.05 0.59
C GLY A 178 -5.85 -8.03 1.53
N VAL A 179 -5.79 -9.03 2.40
CA VAL A 179 -4.70 -9.18 3.36
C VAL A 179 -4.25 -10.63 3.41
N GLY A 180 -2.95 -10.87 3.59
CA GLY A 180 -2.41 -12.21 3.69
C GLY A 180 -1.11 -12.31 4.49
N ILE A 181 -0.79 -13.53 4.91
CA ILE A 181 0.44 -13.90 5.60
C ILE A 181 1.37 -14.59 4.61
N TYR A 182 2.62 -14.17 4.56
CA TYR A 182 3.62 -14.70 3.63
C TYR A 182 4.88 -15.10 4.40
N LEU A 183 5.00 -16.39 4.72
CA LEU A 183 6.01 -16.90 5.67
C LEU A 183 7.45 -16.50 5.31
N GLY A 184 7.87 -16.71 4.06
CA GLY A 184 9.22 -16.35 3.59
C GLY A 184 9.42 -14.82 3.62
N PRO A 185 8.62 -14.04 2.88
CA PRO A 185 8.74 -12.57 2.82
C PRO A 185 8.66 -11.84 4.16
N SER A 186 8.00 -12.39 5.19
CA SER A 186 7.99 -11.79 6.54
C SER A 186 9.37 -11.72 7.22
N ILE A 187 10.44 -12.23 6.60
CA ILE A 187 11.82 -12.06 7.09
C ILE A 187 12.41 -10.66 6.80
N LEU A 188 11.83 -9.91 5.87
CA LEU A 188 12.40 -8.66 5.38
C LEU A 188 12.04 -7.49 6.30
N ASP A 189 13.05 -6.76 6.76
CA ASP A 189 12.89 -5.63 7.67
C ASP A 189 12.48 -4.32 6.97
N HIS A 190 12.04 -3.37 7.79
CA HIS A 190 11.59 -2.06 7.35
C HIS A 190 12.72 -1.07 7.04
N SER A 191 12.54 -0.24 6.00
CA SER A 191 13.20 1.07 5.88
C SER A 191 12.25 2.08 5.24
N CYS A 192 12.31 3.35 5.68
CA CYS A 192 11.61 4.46 5.01
C CYS A 192 12.31 4.89 3.71
N LYS A 193 13.56 4.45 3.49
CA LYS A 193 14.30 4.49 2.22
C LYS A 193 14.63 3.05 1.82
N PRO A 194 13.65 2.32 1.27
CA PRO A 194 13.82 0.90 0.96
C PRO A 194 14.72 0.71 -0.27
N ASN A 195 15.32 -0.48 -0.38
CA ASN A 195 16.06 -0.91 -1.56
C ASN A 195 15.33 -2.01 -2.35
N ALA A 196 14.20 -2.49 -1.83
CA ALA A 196 13.29 -3.39 -2.48
C ALA A 196 11.83 -3.02 -2.21
N VAL A 197 10.93 -3.51 -3.07
CA VAL A 197 9.48 -3.30 -2.93
C VAL A 197 8.73 -4.60 -3.12
N ALA A 198 7.61 -4.74 -2.40
CA ALA A 198 6.67 -5.84 -2.59
C ALA A 198 5.59 -5.43 -3.62
N THR A 199 5.38 -6.29 -4.61
CA THR A 199 4.28 -6.19 -5.58
C THR A 199 3.50 -7.49 -5.64
N PHE A 200 2.29 -7.48 -6.20
CA PHE A 200 1.39 -8.64 -6.20
C PHE A 200 0.87 -8.96 -7.59
N GLU A 201 1.01 -10.22 -8.00
CA GLU A 201 0.31 -10.80 -9.15
C GLU A 201 -0.77 -11.74 -8.62
N GLY A 202 -2.03 -11.27 -8.65
CA GLY A 202 -3.12 -11.88 -7.92
C GLY A 202 -2.85 -11.88 -6.41
N THR A 203 -2.70 -13.08 -5.83
CA THR A 203 -2.35 -13.25 -4.40
C THR A 203 -0.89 -13.62 -4.20
N THR A 204 -0.07 -13.70 -5.26
CA THR A 204 1.36 -14.03 -5.14
C THR A 204 2.16 -12.77 -4.92
N ILE A 205 2.97 -12.72 -3.86
CA ILE A 205 3.88 -11.61 -3.59
C ILE A 205 5.19 -11.80 -4.36
N ASN A 206 5.70 -10.72 -4.93
CA ASN A 206 7.01 -10.62 -5.56
C ASN A 206 7.77 -9.45 -4.92
N VAL A 207 8.95 -9.73 -4.36
CA VAL A 207 9.85 -8.71 -3.83
C VAL A 207 10.93 -8.46 -4.87
N LYS A 208 11.06 -7.21 -5.31
CA LYS A 208 12.01 -6.82 -6.36
C LYS A 208 12.94 -5.71 -5.88
N ALA A 209 14.21 -5.81 -6.25
CA ALA A 209 15.19 -4.75 -6.00
C ALA A 209 14.81 -3.50 -6.82
N ILE A 210 14.90 -2.31 -6.22
CA ILE A 210 14.65 -1.03 -6.91
C ILE A 210 15.92 -0.22 -7.16
N GLU A 211 17.04 -0.70 -6.64
CA GLU A 211 18.38 -0.21 -6.90
C GLU A 211 19.34 -1.38 -7.16
N ASP A 212 20.53 -1.08 -7.68
CA ASP A 212 21.57 -2.07 -7.88
C ASP A 212 22.22 -2.41 -6.53
N LEU A 213 22.33 -3.70 -6.22
CA LEU A 213 22.87 -4.18 -4.94
C LEU A 213 24.19 -4.92 -5.19
N PRO A 214 25.19 -4.73 -4.31
CA PRO A 214 26.51 -5.36 -4.47
C PRO A 214 26.44 -6.89 -4.38
N SER A 215 25.53 -7.42 -3.59
CA SER A 215 25.31 -8.86 -3.38
C SER A 215 23.91 -9.12 -2.85
N LEU A 216 23.39 -10.34 -3.04
CA LEU A 216 22.16 -10.77 -2.36
C LEU A 216 22.43 -11.18 -0.90
N ASP A 217 22.26 -10.22 0.00
CA ASP A 217 22.18 -10.47 1.45
C ASP A 217 20.80 -10.05 1.96
N LEU A 218 19.96 -11.04 2.29
CA LEU A 218 18.59 -10.79 2.76
C LEU A 218 18.54 -9.99 4.05
N SER A 219 19.59 -10.02 4.88
CA SER A 219 19.67 -9.21 6.09
C SER A 219 19.85 -7.71 5.81
N GLN A 220 20.18 -7.34 4.57
CA GLN A 220 20.33 -5.96 4.09
C GLN A 220 19.19 -5.52 3.17
N ILE A 221 18.30 -6.42 2.77
CA ILE A 221 17.11 -6.08 2.00
C ILE A 221 16.09 -5.41 2.93
N ARG A 222 15.54 -4.28 2.50
CA ARG A 222 14.57 -3.48 3.24
C ARG A 222 13.37 -3.14 2.36
N ILE A 223 12.18 -3.28 2.92
CA ILE A 223 10.91 -2.90 2.29
C ILE A 223 10.16 -1.85 3.14
N PRO A 224 9.29 -1.01 2.56
CA PRO A 224 8.45 -0.14 3.36
C PRO A 224 7.27 -0.93 3.96
N TYR A 225 7.02 -0.76 5.26
CA TYR A 225 5.86 -1.37 5.96
C TYR A 225 4.65 -0.42 5.99
N ILE A 226 4.94 0.87 5.79
CA ILE A 226 4.02 1.98 5.86
C ILE A 226 4.25 2.89 4.66
N ASP A 227 3.29 3.77 4.37
CA ASP A 227 3.50 4.86 3.39
C ASP A 227 4.60 5.82 3.89
N VAL A 228 5.47 6.25 2.99
CA VAL A 228 6.62 7.10 3.29
C VAL A 228 6.37 8.60 3.01
N ILE A 229 5.21 8.98 2.47
CA ILE A 229 4.75 10.38 2.36
C ILE A 229 4.16 10.82 3.71
N LYS A 230 5.03 10.93 4.71
CA LYS A 230 4.74 11.31 6.09
C LYS A 230 5.98 11.95 6.71
N THR A 231 5.82 12.78 7.74
CA THR A 231 6.98 13.31 8.49
C THR A 231 7.77 12.17 9.16
N ALA A 232 9.04 12.40 9.49
CA ALA A 232 9.82 11.41 10.23
C ALA A 232 9.18 11.03 11.58
N GLY A 233 8.57 12.02 12.25
CA GLY A 233 7.80 11.82 13.48
C GLY A 233 6.60 10.90 13.29
N ASP A 234 5.76 11.17 12.28
CA ASP A 234 4.57 10.37 11.99
C ASP A 234 4.91 8.94 11.59
N ARG A 235 5.96 8.76 10.78
CA ARG A 235 6.45 7.42 10.40
C ARG A 235 6.86 6.62 11.64
N ARG A 236 7.64 7.23 12.54
CA ARG A 236 8.05 6.59 13.80
C ARG A 236 6.87 6.30 14.72
N ALA A 237 5.91 7.21 14.83
CA ALA A 237 4.69 7.01 15.61
C ALA A 237 3.85 5.83 15.08
N GLU A 238 3.67 5.72 13.77
CA GLU A 238 2.95 4.60 13.15
C GLU A 238 3.69 3.27 13.30
N LEU A 239 5.01 3.25 13.10
CA LEU A 239 5.83 2.04 13.28
C LEU A 239 5.84 1.58 14.73
N GLN A 240 5.93 2.52 15.69
CA GLN A 240 5.88 2.20 17.11
C GLN A 240 4.51 1.66 17.52
N SER A 241 3.42 2.27 17.06
CA SER A 241 2.06 1.84 17.42
C SER A 241 1.64 0.54 16.74
N SER A 242 2.08 0.31 15.49
CA SER A 242 1.67 -0.86 14.70
C SER A 242 2.59 -2.06 14.92
N TYR A 243 3.91 -1.81 14.97
CA TYR A 243 4.96 -2.84 14.93
C TYR A 243 5.91 -2.82 16.14
N TYR A 244 5.76 -1.89 17.09
CA TYR A 244 6.54 -1.82 18.34
C TYR A 244 8.05 -1.64 18.19
N PHE A 245 8.50 -0.97 17.14
CA PHE A 245 9.92 -0.64 16.99
C PHE A 245 10.13 0.81 16.55
N TRP A 246 11.36 1.28 16.81
CA TRP A 246 11.85 2.59 16.38
C TRP A 246 12.69 2.45 15.11
N CYS A 247 12.40 3.27 14.10
CA CYS A 247 13.15 3.29 12.84
C CYS A 247 14.30 4.30 12.89
N ASP A 248 15.51 3.82 12.65
CA ASP A 248 16.78 4.55 12.62
C ASP A 248 17.40 4.62 11.20
N CYS A 249 16.59 4.37 10.17
CA CYS A 249 17.07 4.42 8.79
C CYS A 249 17.51 5.84 8.40
N GLU A 250 18.35 5.94 7.35
CA GLU A 250 18.90 7.21 6.84
C GLU A 250 17.83 8.32 6.67
N LYS A 251 16.63 7.97 6.18
CA LYS A 251 15.55 8.94 5.96
C LYS A 251 14.92 9.46 7.26
N CYS A 252 14.93 8.68 8.33
CA CYS A 252 14.43 9.11 9.64
C CYS A 252 15.47 9.89 10.46
N GLU A 253 16.76 9.68 10.19
CA GLU A 253 17.86 10.37 10.88
C GLU A 253 18.23 11.70 10.22
N LYS A 254 18.08 11.82 8.89
CA LYS A 254 18.38 13.07 8.19
C LYS A 254 17.21 14.05 8.25
N PRO A 255 17.48 15.36 8.38
CA PRO A 255 16.45 16.38 8.24
C PRO A 255 15.76 16.30 6.88
N GLU A 256 14.43 16.35 6.87
CA GLU A 256 13.60 16.43 5.68
C GLU A 256 12.92 17.82 5.63
N PRO A 257 13.67 18.90 5.32
CA PRO A 257 13.15 20.27 5.46
C PRO A 257 11.90 20.50 4.62
N MET A 258 11.76 19.81 3.49
CA MET A 258 10.58 19.89 2.61
C MET A 258 9.30 19.37 3.25
N ALA A 259 9.40 18.44 4.21
CA ALA A 259 8.24 17.72 4.74
C ALA A 259 7.25 18.63 5.45
N GLU A 260 7.78 19.62 6.18
CA GLU A 260 7.00 20.57 6.98
C GLU A 260 7.24 22.01 6.55
N ALA A 261 7.87 22.23 5.39
CA ALA A 261 8.19 23.57 4.90
C ALA A 261 6.96 24.39 4.56
N ALA A 262 7.09 25.70 4.80
CA ALA A 262 6.23 26.73 4.25
C ALA A 262 6.70 27.16 2.85
N ALA A 263 5.77 27.64 2.04
CA ALA A 263 6.09 28.30 0.78
C ALA A 263 6.66 29.69 1.05
N CYS A 264 7.59 30.13 0.20
CA CYS A 264 8.09 31.50 0.29
C CYS A 264 6.99 32.50 -0.12
N PRO A 265 6.79 33.61 0.63
CA PRO A 265 5.85 34.66 0.23
C PRO A 265 6.19 35.31 -1.12
N ASN A 266 7.46 35.27 -1.52
CA ASN A 266 7.85 35.60 -2.89
C ASN A 266 7.55 34.43 -3.82
N LYS A 267 6.49 34.57 -4.63
CA LYS A 267 6.00 33.54 -5.56
C LYS A 267 7.02 33.07 -6.61
N LEU A 268 8.09 33.83 -6.84
CA LEU A 268 9.17 33.43 -7.75
C LEU A 268 10.25 32.59 -7.05
N CYS A 269 10.17 32.43 -5.72
CA CYS A 269 11.10 31.66 -4.91
C CYS A 269 10.49 30.32 -4.50
N THR A 270 11.17 29.23 -4.84
CA THR A 270 10.78 27.86 -4.48
C THR A 270 11.56 27.30 -3.30
N TYR A 271 12.14 28.18 -2.47
CA TYR A 271 12.87 27.75 -1.29
C TYR A 271 11.90 27.19 -0.23
N PRO A 272 12.21 26.05 0.42
CA PRO A 272 11.45 25.58 1.57
C PRO A 272 11.74 26.47 2.77
N CYS A 273 10.77 27.30 3.16
CA CYS A 273 10.93 28.19 4.29
C CYS A 273 10.60 27.46 5.60
N ASP A 274 11.35 27.74 6.67
CA ASP A 274 10.92 27.44 8.03
C ASP A 274 9.76 28.40 8.39
N PRO A 275 8.57 27.91 8.77
CA PRO A 275 7.46 28.77 9.16
C PRO A 275 7.76 29.65 10.38
N ASN A 276 8.79 29.34 11.18
CA ASN A 276 9.22 30.13 12.35
C ASN A 276 10.22 31.24 11.98
N ALA A 277 10.70 31.31 10.74
CA ALA A 277 11.64 32.34 10.32
C ALA A 277 10.93 33.66 10.00
N ASP A 278 11.61 34.79 10.19
CA ASP A 278 11.09 36.12 9.83
C ASP A 278 11.31 36.47 8.35
N LEU A 279 12.23 35.77 7.68
CA LEU A 279 12.63 36.03 6.30
C LEU A 279 13.05 34.74 5.60
N CYS A 280 12.90 34.71 4.27
CA CYS A 280 13.42 33.62 3.46
C CYS A 280 14.94 33.67 3.40
N GLU A 281 15.61 32.61 3.84
CA GLU A 281 17.08 32.49 3.84
C GLU A 281 17.70 32.65 2.44
N LYS A 282 16.96 32.33 1.38
CA LYS A 282 17.46 32.38 0.00
C LYS A 282 17.29 33.73 -0.68
N CYS A 283 16.13 34.38 -0.52
CA CYS A 283 15.78 35.60 -1.26
C CYS A 283 15.54 36.81 -0.37
N ASN A 284 15.73 36.69 0.94
CA ASN A 284 15.56 37.75 1.95
C ASN A 284 14.17 38.40 1.96
N THR A 285 13.15 37.72 1.38
CA THR A 285 11.77 38.20 1.45
C THR A 285 11.28 38.07 2.88
N LYS A 286 10.88 39.18 3.50
CA LYS A 286 10.29 39.23 4.84
C LYS A 286 8.92 38.56 4.84
N PHE A 287 8.63 37.78 5.87
CA PHE A 287 7.33 37.12 6.01
C PHE A 287 6.31 38.10 6.61
N PRO A 288 5.00 37.92 6.31
CA PRO A 288 3.93 38.63 7.02
C PRO A 288 4.01 38.39 8.53
N GLU A 289 3.64 39.39 9.34
CA GLU A 289 3.73 39.31 10.82
C GLU A 289 2.96 38.14 11.42
N ASN A 290 1.85 37.73 10.78
CA ASN A 290 0.99 36.63 11.21
C ASN A 290 1.18 35.34 10.39
N PHE A 291 2.31 35.21 9.68
CA PHE A 291 2.53 34.09 8.76
C PHE A 291 2.56 32.74 9.49
N LYS A 292 3.19 32.69 10.66
CA LYS A 292 3.31 31.48 11.47
C LYS A 292 1.94 31.02 11.98
N GLU A 293 1.12 31.92 12.49
CA GLU A 293 -0.22 31.62 12.97
C GLU A 293 -1.12 31.13 11.83
N ILE A 294 -1.04 31.76 10.65
CA ILE A 294 -1.75 31.33 9.45
C ILE A 294 -1.30 29.92 9.04
N PHE A 295 0.01 29.67 9.02
CA PHE A 295 0.56 28.36 8.68
C PHE A 295 0.06 27.27 9.63
N ASP A 296 0.08 27.53 10.93
CA ASP A 296 -0.38 26.57 11.95
C ASP A 296 -1.88 26.30 11.85
N GLU A 297 -2.71 27.34 11.70
CA GLU A 297 -4.16 27.18 11.49
C GLU A 297 -4.45 26.28 10.28
N ILE A 298 -3.77 26.54 9.15
CA ILE A 298 -3.96 25.76 7.92
C ILE A 298 -3.44 24.33 8.07
N SER A 299 -2.32 24.14 8.77
CA SER A 299 -1.73 22.84 9.03
C SER A 299 -2.66 21.97 9.90
N GLU A 300 -3.19 22.53 11.00
CA GLU A 300 -4.14 21.86 11.88
C GLU A 300 -5.46 21.53 11.18
N PHE A 301 -6.00 22.50 10.44
CA PHE A 301 -7.20 22.33 9.62
C PHE A 301 -7.01 21.20 8.59
N THR A 302 -5.87 21.17 7.92
CA THR A 302 -5.54 20.14 6.93
C THR A 302 -5.42 18.77 7.60
N ALA A 303 -4.69 18.67 8.71
CA ALA A 303 -4.50 17.42 9.44
C ALA A 303 -5.85 16.81 9.91
N TYR A 304 -6.74 17.65 10.45
CA TYR A 304 -8.09 17.24 10.85
C TYR A 304 -8.88 16.65 9.68
N HIS A 305 -8.86 17.32 8.52
CA HIS A 305 -9.61 16.87 7.37
C HIS A 305 -9.01 15.63 6.69
N LEU A 306 -7.68 15.52 6.62
CA LEU A 306 -7.02 14.32 6.10
C LEU A 306 -7.33 13.08 6.95
N GLU A 307 -7.41 13.22 8.29
CA GLU A 307 -7.82 12.12 9.17
C GLU A 307 -9.25 11.65 8.88
N ASN A 308 -10.18 12.61 8.71
CA ASN A 308 -11.59 12.31 8.44
C ASN A 308 -11.84 11.78 7.02
N MET A 309 -11.00 12.14 6.05
CA MET A 309 -11.12 11.68 4.66
C MET A 309 -10.65 10.23 4.43
N LYS A 310 -10.03 9.58 5.43
CA LYS A 310 -9.57 8.17 5.29
C LYS A 310 -10.67 7.17 4.91
N ASN A 311 -11.94 7.49 5.19
CA ASN A 311 -13.07 6.58 4.96
C ASN A 311 -13.98 6.98 3.80
N ILE A 312 -14.18 8.28 3.56
CA ILE A 312 -14.96 8.83 2.44
C ILE A 312 -14.27 10.12 2.00
N ALA A 313 -13.66 10.09 0.82
CA ALA A 313 -12.99 11.27 0.28
C ALA A 313 -14.04 12.20 -0.36
N TYR A 314 -14.00 13.48 0.01
CA TYR A 314 -14.88 14.52 -0.54
C TYR A 314 -14.03 15.49 -1.35
N LEU A 315 -14.21 15.49 -2.67
CA LEU A 315 -13.47 16.37 -3.59
C LEU A 315 -13.56 17.84 -3.16
N ASP A 316 -14.73 18.29 -2.70
CA ASP A 316 -14.94 19.67 -2.25
C ASP A 316 -14.09 20.02 -1.01
N VAL A 317 -13.92 19.08 -0.09
CA VAL A 317 -13.08 19.28 1.09
C VAL A 317 -11.61 19.31 0.68
N SER A 318 -11.18 18.43 -0.24
CA SER A 318 -9.81 18.49 -0.77
C SER A 318 -9.54 19.81 -1.51
N LYS A 319 -10.50 20.31 -2.31
CA LYS A 319 -10.42 21.62 -2.98
C LYS A 319 -10.30 22.76 -1.97
N MET A 320 -11.11 22.73 -0.91
CA MET A 320 -11.06 23.71 0.17
C MET A 320 -9.69 23.71 0.87
N CYS A 321 -9.16 22.54 1.22
CA CYS A 321 -7.81 22.42 1.78
C CYS A 321 -6.75 22.98 0.83
N LEU A 322 -6.75 22.56 -0.44
CA LEU A 322 -5.76 23.04 -1.43
C LEU A 322 -5.81 24.56 -1.63
N SER A 323 -7.00 25.16 -1.62
CA SER A 323 -7.18 26.61 -1.72
C SER A 323 -6.56 27.33 -0.53
N ARG A 324 -6.77 26.84 0.70
CA ARG A 324 -6.16 27.42 1.91
C ARG A 324 -4.64 27.24 1.92
N GLN A 325 -4.13 26.11 1.42
CA GLN A 325 -2.70 25.81 1.40
C GLN A 325 -1.91 26.64 0.38
N GLU A 326 -2.56 27.22 -0.61
CA GLU A 326 -1.90 27.92 -1.72
C GLU A 326 -1.06 29.11 -1.23
N GLY A 327 0.24 29.08 -1.54
CA GLY A 327 1.19 30.11 -1.11
C GLY A 327 1.57 30.07 0.38
N ILE A 328 1.03 29.12 1.14
CA ILE A 328 1.34 28.91 2.56
C ILE A 328 2.16 27.64 2.76
N LEU A 329 1.68 26.49 2.28
CA LEU A 329 2.45 25.24 2.35
C LEU A 329 3.36 25.11 1.14
N HIS A 330 4.60 24.65 1.36
CA HIS A 330 5.50 24.35 0.25
C HIS A 330 4.88 23.25 -0.65
N PRO A 331 5.08 23.27 -1.98
CA PRO A 331 4.53 22.24 -2.87
C PRO A 331 4.99 20.79 -2.60
N LEU A 332 6.05 20.62 -1.80
CA LEU A 332 6.52 19.33 -1.31
C LEU A 332 6.17 19.07 0.16
N ASN A 333 5.48 19.96 0.86
CA ASN A 333 4.98 19.70 2.21
C ASN A 333 4.10 18.43 2.20
N VAL A 334 4.30 17.52 3.16
CA VAL A 334 3.64 16.21 3.15
C VAL A 334 2.11 16.35 3.17
N GLN A 335 1.57 17.32 3.90
CA GLN A 335 0.12 17.55 3.96
C GLN A 335 -0.43 18.05 2.63
N TYR A 336 0.31 18.91 1.93
CA TYR A 336 -0.07 19.36 0.59
C TYR A 336 -0.08 18.19 -0.41
N VAL A 337 0.95 17.34 -0.37
CA VAL A 337 1.07 16.15 -1.23
C VAL A 337 -0.06 15.14 -0.94
N GLN A 338 -0.37 14.89 0.33
CA GLN A 338 -1.47 14.01 0.74
C GLN A 338 -2.85 14.58 0.33
N THR A 339 -3.02 15.91 0.43
CA THR A 339 -4.25 16.58 -0.03
C THR A 339 -4.41 16.46 -1.55
N LEU A 340 -3.33 16.66 -2.32
CA LEU A 340 -3.32 16.44 -3.77
C LEU A 340 -3.66 15.00 -4.16
N GLN A 341 -3.12 14.01 -3.44
CA GLN A 341 -3.45 12.60 -3.66
C GLN A 341 -4.94 12.34 -3.44
N THR A 342 -5.50 12.88 -2.35
CA THR A 342 -6.92 12.70 -2.03
C THR A 342 -7.82 13.40 -3.06
N ALA A 343 -7.44 14.60 -3.50
CA ALA A 343 -8.13 15.33 -4.57
C ALA A 343 -8.10 14.56 -5.90
N PHE A 344 -6.92 14.04 -6.28
CA PHE A 344 -6.73 13.23 -7.46
C PHE A 344 -7.63 11.99 -7.46
N ASP A 345 -7.57 11.18 -6.39
CA ASP A 345 -8.37 9.96 -6.27
C ASP A 345 -9.88 10.26 -6.31
N SER A 346 -10.30 11.36 -5.66
CA SER A 346 -11.70 11.80 -5.65
C SER A 346 -12.16 12.25 -7.04
N SER A 347 -11.35 13.03 -7.76
CA SER A 347 -11.64 13.46 -9.13
C SER A 347 -11.74 12.27 -10.08
N ILE A 348 -10.90 11.24 -9.94
CA ILE A 348 -11.02 10.00 -10.71
C ILE A 348 -12.36 9.30 -10.43
N ASN A 349 -12.73 9.14 -9.16
CA ASN A 349 -13.97 8.48 -8.78
C ASN A 349 -15.22 9.22 -9.27
N LEU A 350 -15.17 10.55 -9.29
CA LEU A 350 -16.25 11.41 -9.79
C LEU A 350 -16.19 11.64 -11.32
N GLN A 351 -15.20 11.07 -12.01
CA GLN A 351 -15.00 11.21 -13.46
C GLN A 351 -14.71 12.65 -13.91
N HIS A 352 -14.11 13.47 -13.04
CA HIS A 352 -13.64 14.82 -13.36
C HIS A 352 -12.21 14.75 -13.92
N TRP A 353 -12.08 14.36 -15.18
CA TRP A 353 -10.82 13.95 -15.79
C TRP A 353 -9.78 15.07 -15.91
N GLU A 354 -10.21 16.27 -16.27
CA GLU A 354 -9.34 17.44 -16.41
C GLU A 354 -8.78 17.89 -15.05
N GLU A 355 -9.62 17.88 -14.00
CA GLU A 355 -9.20 18.17 -12.64
C GLU A 355 -8.21 17.12 -12.13
N ALA A 356 -8.52 15.83 -12.37
CA ALA A 356 -7.64 14.73 -12.02
C ALA A 356 -6.25 14.87 -12.68
N GLU A 357 -6.20 15.20 -13.98
CA GLU A 357 -4.94 15.41 -14.70
C GLU A 357 -4.14 16.58 -14.09
N SER A 358 -4.82 17.68 -13.75
CA SER A 358 -4.21 18.85 -13.12
C SER A 358 -3.58 18.51 -11.77
N TYR A 359 -4.31 17.79 -10.90
CA TYR A 359 -3.78 17.36 -9.60
C TYR A 359 -2.63 16.36 -9.76
N ALA A 360 -2.76 15.37 -10.65
CA ALA A 360 -1.74 14.35 -10.86
C ALA A 360 -0.40 14.95 -11.34
N LYS A 361 -0.45 15.97 -12.21
CA LYS A 361 0.75 16.70 -12.66
C LYS A 361 1.46 17.47 -11.55
N LYS A 362 0.74 17.94 -10.53
CA LYS A 362 1.35 18.55 -9.32
C LYS A 362 1.87 17.45 -8.38
N LEU A 363 1.11 16.38 -8.22
CA LEU A 363 1.40 15.27 -7.31
C LEU A 363 2.69 14.53 -7.66
N ILE A 364 3.05 14.45 -8.94
CA ILE A 364 4.24 13.71 -9.39
C ILE A 364 5.53 14.19 -8.71
N ASN A 365 5.66 15.49 -8.42
CA ASN A 365 6.84 16.04 -7.76
C ASN A 365 6.96 15.53 -6.32
N GLY A 366 5.83 15.42 -5.60
CA GLY A 366 5.77 14.81 -4.28
C GLY A 366 6.14 13.33 -4.32
N TYR A 367 5.60 12.57 -5.29
CA TYR A 367 5.93 11.15 -5.42
C TYR A 367 7.43 10.95 -5.72
N LEU A 368 8.00 11.73 -6.62
CA LEU A 368 9.44 11.67 -6.91
C LEU A 368 10.31 12.06 -5.69
N ALA A 369 9.88 13.05 -4.89
CA ALA A 369 10.61 13.47 -3.70
C ALA A 369 10.59 12.40 -2.59
N TYR A 370 9.45 11.75 -2.35
CA TYR A 370 9.26 10.87 -1.21
C TYR A 370 9.46 9.39 -1.50
N TYR A 371 8.95 8.90 -2.64
CA TYR A 371 9.12 7.51 -3.08
C TYR A 371 10.35 7.31 -3.95
N GLY A 372 10.79 8.35 -4.67
CA GLY A 372 11.86 8.27 -5.65
C GLY A 372 11.37 7.92 -7.07
N GLU A 373 12.33 7.87 -8.00
CA GLU A 373 12.04 7.61 -9.43
C GLU A 373 11.58 6.18 -9.69
N ILE A 374 12.09 5.20 -8.94
CA ILE A 374 11.82 3.78 -9.13
C ILE A 374 11.00 3.26 -7.95
N HIS A 375 9.68 3.45 -8.02
CA HIS A 375 8.74 2.94 -7.02
C HIS A 375 7.41 2.52 -7.69
N PRO A 376 6.73 1.46 -7.20
CA PRO A 376 5.43 1.02 -7.73
C PRO A 376 4.42 2.16 -7.85
N SER A 377 4.22 2.93 -6.78
CA SER A 377 3.25 4.05 -6.74
C SER A 377 3.64 5.18 -7.69
N THR A 378 4.93 5.49 -7.87
CA THR A 378 5.40 6.44 -8.89
C THR A 378 5.07 5.94 -10.29
N GLY A 379 5.31 4.65 -10.57
CA GLY A 379 4.99 4.04 -11.86
C GLY A 379 3.49 3.99 -12.15
N ILE A 380 2.66 3.68 -11.14
CA ILE A 380 1.21 3.63 -11.26
C ILE A 380 0.63 5.04 -11.42
N LEU A 381 1.16 6.06 -10.74
CA LEU A 381 0.76 7.45 -10.97
C LEU A 381 1.03 7.88 -12.41
N TYR A 382 2.21 7.57 -12.96
CA TYR A 382 2.49 7.83 -14.38
C TYR A 382 1.54 7.05 -15.31
N LEU A 383 1.21 5.79 -15.00
CA LEU A 383 0.24 5.03 -15.78
C LEU A 383 -1.14 5.70 -15.77
N SER A 384 -1.59 6.17 -14.60
CA SER A 384 -2.85 6.88 -14.43
C SER A 384 -2.88 8.21 -15.17
N ILE A 385 -1.80 9.00 -15.11
CA ILE A 385 -1.65 10.24 -15.90
C ILE A 385 -1.71 9.93 -17.38
N GLY A 386 -0.95 8.94 -17.85
CA GLY A 386 -0.94 8.56 -19.27
C GLY A 386 -2.32 8.11 -19.75
N LYS A 387 -3.06 7.37 -18.92
CA LYS A 387 -4.45 6.97 -19.22
C LYS A 387 -5.38 8.19 -19.33
N LEU A 388 -5.26 9.18 -18.44
CA LEU A 388 -6.01 10.43 -18.53
C LEU A 388 -5.67 11.21 -19.80
N GLU A 389 -4.38 11.30 -20.14
CA GLU A 389 -3.91 12.01 -21.32
C GLU A 389 -4.42 11.35 -22.61
N VAL A 390 -4.50 10.02 -22.70
CA VAL A 390 -5.16 9.31 -23.81
C VAL A 390 -6.64 9.69 -23.89
N TYR A 391 -7.35 9.62 -22.77
CA TYR A 391 -8.78 9.96 -22.72
C TYR A 391 -9.05 11.40 -23.16
N LEU A 392 -8.20 12.34 -22.74
CA LEU A 392 -8.26 13.76 -23.09
C LEU A 392 -7.66 14.09 -24.47
N LYS A 393 -7.33 13.07 -25.28
CA LYS A 393 -6.77 13.22 -26.64
C LYS A 393 -5.45 14.00 -26.70
N LYS A 394 -4.65 13.94 -25.64
CA LYS A 394 -3.29 14.53 -25.55
C LYS A 394 -2.24 13.48 -25.92
N LEU A 395 -2.34 12.90 -27.12
CA LEU A 395 -1.70 11.63 -27.49
C LEU A 395 -0.16 11.66 -27.41
N LYS A 396 0.50 12.69 -27.97
CA LYS A 396 1.97 12.84 -27.88
C LYS A 396 2.48 12.85 -26.45
N GLN A 397 1.76 13.56 -25.58
CA GLN A 397 2.08 13.64 -24.16
C GLN A 397 1.83 12.28 -23.49
N ALA A 398 0.68 11.66 -23.78
CA ALA A 398 0.33 10.34 -23.26
C ALA A 398 1.39 9.28 -23.58
N ILE A 399 1.90 9.24 -24.81
CA ILE A 399 2.97 8.31 -25.23
C ILE A 399 4.23 8.52 -24.40
N LYS A 400 4.65 9.78 -24.18
CA LYS A 400 5.83 10.11 -23.36
C LYS A 400 5.62 9.66 -21.91
N THR A 401 4.46 9.93 -21.33
CA THR A 401 4.10 9.57 -19.97
C THR A 401 4.02 8.05 -19.77
N LEU A 402 3.34 7.33 -20.68
CA LEU A 402 3.20 5.87 -20.63
C LEU A 402 4.54 5.16 -20.82
N ARG A 403 5.47 5.70 -21.61
CA ARG A 403 6.85 5.17 -21.70
C ARG A 403 7.60 5.29 -20.37
N LYS A 404 7.42 6.39 -19.63
CA LYS A 404 7.98 6.52 -18.27
C LYS A 404 7.38 5.50 -17.31
N ALA A 405 6.05 5.35 -17.32
CA ALA A 405 5.36 4.32 -16.55
C ALA A 405 5.91 2.92 -16.89
N SER A 406 6.13 2.64 -18.18
CA SER A 406 6.62 1.34 -18.65
C SER A 406 7.99 1.02 -18.09
N LEU A 407 8.91 1.99 -18.07
CA LEU A 407 10.25 1.81 -17.53
C LEU A 407 10.19 1.43 -16.04
N ILE A 408 9.44 2.20 -15.25
CA ILE A 408 9.35 2.03 -13.79
C ILE A 408 8.62 0.73 -13.44
N LEU A 409 7.49 0.44 -14.10
CA LEU A 409 6.68 -0.74 -13.82
C LEU A 409 7.37 -2.03 -14.28
N THR A 410 8.17 -1.98 -15.35
CA THR A 410 8.98 -3.14 -15.76
C THR A 410 10.01 -3.50 -14.70
N ILE A 411 10.61 -2.51 -14.03
CA ILE A 411 11.56 -2.76 -12.93
C ILE A 411 10.82 -3.28 -11.70
N THR A 412 9.78 -2.58 -11.27
CA THR A 412 9.10 -2.85 -9.98
C THR A 412 8.18 -4.06 -9.99
N HIS A 413 7.56 -4.39 -11.12
CA HIS A 413 6.60 -5.49 -11.27
C HIS A 413 7.10 -6.60 -12.20
N GLY A 414 7.87 -6.25 -13.24
CA GLY A 414 8.35 -7.19 -14.27
C GLY A 414 7.54 -7.12 -15.57
N ALA A 415 8.21 -7.33 -16.71
CA ALA A 415 7.65 -7.14 -18.07
C ALA A 415 6.38 -7.96 -18.40
N GLN A 416 6.18 -9.09 -17.70
CA GLN A 416 5.06 -10.01 -17.90
C GLN A 416 3.93 -9.81 -16.88
N HIS A 417 4.08 -8.85 -15.95
CA HIS A 417 3.07 -8.57 -14.95
C HIS A 417 1.77 -8.06 -15.58
N SER A 418 0.63 -8.45 -15.02
CA SER A 418 -0.72 -8.07 -15.49
C SER A 418 -0.90 -6.56 -15.66
N VAL A 419 -0.40 -5.75 -14.74
CA VAL A 419 -0.37 -4.26 -14.86
C VAL A 419 0.25 -3.80 -16.19
N ILE A 420 1.31 -4.45 -16.67
CA ILE A 420 1.96 -4.07 -17.93
C ILE A 420 1.20 -4.63 -19.12
N VAL A 421 0.88 -5.93 -19.07
CA VAL A 421 0.31 -6.65 -20.22
C VAL A 421 -1.14 -6.27 -20.47
N GLU A 422 -1.95 -6.16 -19.41
CA GLU A 422 -3.40 -5.95 -19.49
C GLU A 422 -3.77 -4.46 -19.45
N ASN A 423 -2.91 -3.57 -18.93
CA ASN A 423 -3.24 -2.14 -18.79
C ASN A 423 -2.31 -1.24 -19.61
N LEU A 424 -1.00 -1.28 -19.36
CA LEU A 424 -0.08 -0.32 -19.96
C LEU A 424 0.11 -0.52 -21.46
N LYS A 425 0.43 -1.74 -21.91
CA LYS A 425 0.71 -2.04 -23.32
C LYS A 425 -0.47 -1.69 -24.23
N PRO A 426 -1.73 -2.07 -23.91
CA PRO A 426 -2.89 -1.67 -24.71
C PRO A 426 -3.03 -0.15 -24.84
N LEU A 427 -2.88 0.59 -23.74
CA LEU A 427 -2.96 2.06 -23.74
C LEU A 427 -1.86 2.69 -24.61
N LEU A 428 -0.62 2.20 -24.50
CA LEU A 428 0.49 2.72 -25.29
C LEU A 428 0.30 2.43 -26.79
N TYR A 429 -0.19 1.24 -27.13
CA TYR A 429 -0.53 0.88 -28.51
C TYR A 429 -1.64 1.76 -29.07
N GLN A 430 -2.74 1.93 -28.32
CA GLN A 430 -3.86 2.81 -28.68
C GLN A 430 -3.36 4.24 -28.93
N ALA A 431 -2.64 4.83 -27.98
CA ALA A 431 -2.15 6.20 -28.09
C ALA A 431 -1.23 6.39 -29.31
N THR A 432 -0.41 5.38 -29.61
CA THR A 432 0.51 5.42 -30.76
C THR A 432 -0.25 5.38 -32.08
N ILE A 433 -1.23 4.50 -32.24
CA ILE A 433 -2.03 4.40 -33.46
C ILE A 433 -2.85 5.67 -33.70
N GLU A 434 -3.52 6.16 -32.66
CA GLU A 434 -4.34 7.37 -32.77
C GLU A 434 -3.47 8.58 -33.18
N ASP A 435 -2.26 8.74 -32.62
CA ASP A 435 -1.34 9.85 -32.96
C ASP A 435 -0.84 9.76 -34.41
N PHE A 436 -0.57 8.55 -34.90
CA PHE A 436 -0.21 8.33 -36.31
C PHE A 436 -1.36 8.60 -37.27
N SER A 437 -2.62 8.40 -36.87
CA SER A 437 -3.79 8.68 -37.72
C SER A 437 -4.19 10.15 -37.78
N GLU A 438 -3.77 10.95 -36.79
CA GLU A 438 -4.00 12.40 -36.71
C GLU A 438 -2.86 13.24 -37.33
N SER A 439 -1.72 12.61 -37.66
CA SER A 439 -0.55 13.21 -38.30
C SER A 439 -0.59 13.03 -39.81
#